data_AF-A0A7Y2C1D8-F1
#
_entry.id   AF-A0A7Y2C1D8-F1
#
_cell.length_a   1.000
_cell.length_b   1.000
_cell.length_c   1.000
_cell.angle_alpha   90.00
_cell.angle_beta   90.00
_cell.angle_gamma   90.00
#
_symmetry.space_group_name_H-M   'P 1'
#
loop_
_entity.id
_entity.type
_entity.pdbx_description
1 polymer ?
#
loop_
_entity_poly.entity_id
_entity_poly.type
_entity_poly.pdbx_seq_one_letter_code
_entity_poly.pdbx_strand_id
1 'polypeptide(L)'
;MKWIISIVLVVVIALLAYMLYLNIQEPIAFQAVKNAREDVVVDRLKEIRKAQEIYRDIKGEFAGDFDSLTYVLQNDSIKFENIIGDPDDPSGGEFIRTITYSPAIDSVRVLGLNLDS
;
A
#
# COMPACT_ATOMS: atom_id res chain seq x y z
N MET A 1 -26.28 43.70 -42.65
CA MET A 1 -26.35 43.87 -41.17
C MET A 1 -26.91 42.64 -40.45
N LYS A 2 -28.19 42.26 -40.63
CA LYS A 2 -28.82 41.14 -39.88
C LYS A 2 -28.17 39.76 -40.12
N TRP A 3 -27.73 39.49 -41.34
CA TRP A 3 -27.08 38.23 -41.72
C TRP A 3 -25.67 38.07 -41.13
N ILE A 4 -24.86 39.13 -41.12
CA ILE A 4 -23.50 39.10 -40.56
C ILE A 4 -23.55 38.82 -39.05
N ILE A 5 -24.46 39.48 -38.33
CA ILE A 5 -24.65 39.25 -36.89
C ILE A 5 -25.11 37.82 -36.62
N SER A 6 -26.02 37.27 -37.44
CA SER A 6 -26.44 35.86 -37.29
C SER A 6 -25.29 34.88 -37.51
N ILE A 7 -24.45 35.10 -38.52
CA ILE A 7 -23.29 34.24 -38.79
C ILE A 7 -22.30 34.29 -37.61
N VAL A 8 -21.98 35.48 -37.11
CA VAL A 8 -21.10 35.63 -35.93
C VAL A 8 -21.70 34.92 -34.72
N LEU A 9 -23.01 35.06 -34.50
CA LEU A 9 -23.69 34.41 -33.38
C LEU A 9 -23.62 32.87 -33.49
N VAL A 10 -23.80 32.32 -34.68
CA VAL A 10 -23.66 30.87 -34.94
C VAL A 10 -22.23 30.38 -34.65
N VAL A 11 -21.22 31.15 -35.07
CA VAL A 11 -19.81 30.81 -34.78
C VAL A 11 -19.56 30.82 -33.27
N VAL A 12 -20.07 31.81 -32.55
CA VAL A 12 -19.95 31.88 -31.08
C VAL A 12 -20.63 30.68 -30.41
N ILE A 13 -21.84 30.30 -30.86
CA ILE A 13 -22.55 29.13 -30.34
C ILE A 13 -21.73 27.84 -30.57
N ALA A 14 -21.16 27.66 -31.76
CA ALA A 14 -20.33 26.49 -32.05
C ALA A 14 -19.07 26.43 -31.17
N LEU A 15 -18.43 27.59 -30.95
CA LEU A 15 -17.25 27.70 -30.09
C LEU A 15 -17.60 27.36 -28.63
N LEU A 16 -18.70 27.92 -28.10
CA LEU A 16 -19.17 27.64 -26.75
C LEU A 16 -19.55 26.16 -26.57
N ALA A 17 -20.20 25.54 -27.57
CA ALA A 17 -20.52 24.11 -27.54
C ALA A 17 -19.27 23.23 -27.49
N TYR A 18 -18.23 23.57 -28.26
CA TYR A 18 -16.95 22.88 -28.23
C TYR A 18 -16.24 23.04 -26.88
N MET A 19 -16.28 24.25 -26.31
CA MET A 19 -15.67 24.54 -25.00
C MET A 19 -16.37 23.77 -23.86
N LEU A 20 -17.70 23.67 -23.91
CA LEU A 20 -18.48 22.86 -22.97
C LEU A 20 -18.14 21.38 -23.07
N TYR A 21 -17.97 20.86 -24.29
CA TYR A 21 -17.54 19.48 -24.51
C TYR A 21 -16.18 19.19 -23.87
N LEU A 22 -15.18 20.06 -24.11
CA LEU A 22 -13.85 19.91 -23.51
C LEU A 22 -13.91 19.96 -21.97
N ASN A 23 -14.66 20.90 -21.41
CA ASN A 23 -14.78 21.07 -19.97
C ASN A 23 -15.39 19.84 -19.26
N ILE A 24 -16.26 19.08 -19.95
CA ILE A 24 -16.85 17.84 -19.43
C ILE A 24 -15.90 16.65 -19.61
N GLN A 25 -15.20 16.56 -20.74
CA GLN A 25 -14.33 15.40 -21.04
C GLN A 25 -13.07 15.35 -20.17
N GLU A 26 -12.45 16.50 -19.92
CA GLU A 26 -11.20 16.60 -19.14
C GLU A 26 -11.33 16.02 -17.72
N PRO A 27 -12.33 16.40 -16.89
CA PRO A 27 -12.47 15.82 -15.55
C PRO A 27 -12.80 14.33 -15.57
N ILE A 28 -13.52 13.84 -16.59
CA ILE A 28 -13.83 12.41 -16.73
C ILE A 28 -12.56 11.61 -17.00
N ALA A 29 -11.73 12.06 -17.96
CA ALA A 29 -10.47 11.41 -18.27
C ALA A 29 -9.49 11.48 -17.09
N PHE A 30 -9.43 12.63 -16.40
CA PHE A 30 -8.61 12.79 -15.20
C PHE A 30 -9.07 11.86 -14.07
N GLN A 31 -10.38 11.75 -13.82
CA GLN A 31 -10.91 10.87 -12.77
C GLN A 31 -10.60 9.40 -13.06
N ALA A 32 -10.70 8.96 -14.32
CA ALA A 32 -10.34 7.60 -14.70
C ALA A 32 -8.85 7.29 -14.42
N VAL A 33 -7.95 8.21 -14.82
CA VAL A 33 -6.51 8.07 -14.56
C VAL A 33 -6.19 8.15 -13.06
N LYS A 34 -6.87 9.06 -12.34
CA LYS A 34 -6.72 9.21 -10.89
C LYS A 34 -7.09 7.92 -10.17
N ASN A 35 -8.27 7.36 -10.45
CA ASN A 35 -8.74 6.11 -9.83
C ASN A 35 -7.74 4.97 -10.07
N ALA A 36 -7.28 4.81 -11.31
CA ALA A 36 -6.30 3.78 -11.66
C ALA A 36 -4.98 3.92 -10.88
N ARG A 37 -4.51 5.14 -10.63
CA ARG A 37 -3.30 5.39 -9.83
C ARG A 37 -3.55 5.25 -8.34
N GLU A 38 -4.73 5.65 -7.87
CA GLU A 38 -5.14 5.57 -6.47
C GLU A 38 -5.16 4.11 -6.01
N ASP A 39 -5.73 3.21 -6.80
CA ASP A 39 -5.75 1.77 -6.51
C ASP A 39 -4.34 1.20 -6.36
N VAL A 40 -3.43 1.55 -7.27
CA VAL A 40 -2.02 1.12 -7.21
C VAL A 40 -1.35 1.63 -5.93
N VAL A 41 -1.55 2.92 -5.58
CA VAL A 41 -0.98 3.49 -4.35
C VAL A 41 -1.54 2.81 -3.11
N VAL A 42 -2.85 2.54 -3.08
CA VAL A 42 -3.49 1.84 -1.95
C VAL A 42 -2.91 0.44 -1.77
N ASP A 43 -2.69 -0.30 -2.85
CA ASP A 43 -2.09 -1.63 -2.76
C ASP A 43 -0.64 -1.59 -2.30
N ARG A 44 0.16 -0.62 -2.78
CA ARG A 44 1.51 -0.38 -2.24
C ARG A 44 1.50 -0.04 -0.75
N LEU A 45 0.56 0.77 -0.28
CA LEU A 45 0.44 1.08 1.15
C LEU A 45 0.05 -0.16 1.98
N LYS A 46 -0.75 -1.08 1.43
CA LYS A 46 -1.05 -2.36 2.09
C LYS A 46 0.18 -3.26 2.15
N GLU A 47 0.99 -3.31 1.09
CA GLU A 47 2.25 -4.06 1.06
C GLU A 47 3.23 -3.54 2.13
N ILE A 48 3.42 -2.22 2.18
CA ILE A 48 4.29 -1.59 3.18
C ILE A 48 3.80 -1.89 4.60
N ARG A 49 2.48 -1.84 4.84
CA ARG A 49 1.91 -2.19 6.16
C ARG A 49 2.27 -3.61 6.57
N LYS A 50 2.10 -4.59 5.68
CA LYS A 50 2.45 -5.99 5.96
C LYS A 50 3.95 -6.16 6.21
N ALA A 51 4.79 -5.49 5.41
CA ALA A 51 6.24 -5.51 5.60
C ALA A 51 6.64 -4.95 6.97
N GLN A 52 6.02 -3.85 7.40
CA GLN A 52 6.23 -3.22 8.70
C GLN A 52 5.73 -4.07 9.88
N GLU A 53 4.64 -4.82 9.71
CA GLU A 53 4.17 -5.79 10.72
C GLU A 53 5.22 -6.89 10.94
N ILE A 54 5.76 -7.47 9.87
CA ILE A 54 6.81 -8.49 9.97
C ILE A 54 8.08 -7.91 10.62
N TYR A 55 8.47 -6.69 10.24
CA TYR A 55 9.61 -6.02 10.87
C TYR A 55 9.42 -5.84 12.37
N ARG A 56 8.22 -5.43 12.79
CA ARG A 56 7.87 -5.31 14.21
C ARG A 56 7.90 -6.66 14.92
N ASP A 57 7.51 -7.74 14.29
CA ASP A 57 7.59 -9.08 14.88
C ASP A 57 9.06 -9.52 15.11
N ILE A 58 10.02 -8.95 14.37
CA ILE A 58 11.46 -9.22 14.50
C ILE A 58 12.11 -8.30 15.54
N LYS A 59 11.90 -6.98 15.42
CA LYS A 59 12.60 -5.96 16.21
C LYS A 59 11.83 -5.44 17.41
N GLY A 60 10.52 -5.67 17.46
CA GLY A 60 9.61 -5.12 18.48
C GLY A 60 9.15 -3.68 18.21
N GLU A 61 9.70 -3.01 17.20
CA GLU A 61 9.39 -1.64 16.79
C GLU A 61 9.17 -1.54 15.28
N PHE A 62 8.65 -0.41 14.79
CA PHE A 62 8.51 -0.16 13.35
C PHE A 62 9.79 0.41 12.76
N ALA A 63 10.07 0.13 11.49
CA ALA A 63 11.25 0.65 10.82
C ALA A 63 11.12 2.16 10.59
N GLY A 64 12.18 2.92 10.89
CA GLY A 64 12.23 4.38 10.69
C GLY A 64 12.46 4.79 9.23
N ASP A 65 12.93 3.86 8.40
CA ASP A 65 13.29 4.08 7.00
C ASP A 65 13.10 2.79 6.18
N PHE A 66 13.04 2.93 4.85
CA PHE A 66 12.81 1.79 3.95
C PHE A 66 14.04 0.90 3.75
N ASP A 67 15.25 1.43 3.95
CA ASP A 67 16.49 0.67 3.80
C ASP A 67 16.62 -0.33 4.96
N SER A 68 16.36 0.11 6.20
CA SER A 68 16.34 -0.75 7.39
C SER A 68 15.22 -1.78 7.33
N LEU A 69 14.04 -1.39 6.85
CA LEU A 69 12.93 -2.31 6.60
C LEU A 69 13.36 -3.45 5.67
N THR A 70 13.90 -3.11 4.51
CA THR A 70 14.30 -4.07 3.48
C THR A 70 15.44 -4.96 3.96
N TYR A 71 16.46 -4.36 4.60
CA TYR A 71 17.60 -5.09 5.13
C TYR A 71 17.18 -6.15 6.15
N VAL A 72 16.31 -5.81 7.10
CA VAL A 72 15.87 -6.75 8.15
C VAL A 72 14.98 -7.85 7.57
N LEU A 73 14.08 -7.51 6.63
CA LEU A 73 13.22 -8.51 5.99
C LEU A 73 13.99 -9.52 5.14
N GLN A 74 15.15 -9.14 4.59
CA GLN A 74 15.99 -10.03 3.79
C GLN A 74 16.98 -10.86 4.64
N ASN A 75 17.53 -10.27 5.71
CA ASN A 75 18.69 -10.84 6.40
C ASN A 75 18.37 -11.39 7.80
N ASP A 76 17.27 -10.99 8.41
CA ASP A 76 16.96 -11.33 9.81
C ASP A 76 15.94 -12.48 9.91
N SER A 77 15.78 -12.99 11.14
CA SER A 77 14.88 -14.10 11.47
C SER A 77 13.84 -13.69 12.50
N ILE A 78 12.61 -14.17 12.29
CA ILE A 78 11.50 -13.98 13.22
C ILE A 78 11.65 -15.03 14.33
N LYS A 79 11.59 -14.57 15.59
CA LYS A 79 11.64 -15.42 16.77
C LYS A 79 10.22 -15.79 17.21
N PHE A 80 9.92 -17.08 17.25
CA PHE A 80 8.68 -17.61 17.82
C PHE A 80 8.98 -18.23 19.18
N GLU A 81 8.35 -17.72 20.21
CA GLU A 81 8.39 -18.31 21.55
C GLU A 81 7.09 -19.07 21.79
N ASN A 82 7.18 -20.39 21.91
CA ASN A 82 6.07 -21.22 22.35
C ASN A 82 6.34 -21.73 23.75
N ILE A 83 5.41 -21.48 24.66
CA ILE A 83 5.47 -21.93 26.05
C ILE A 83 4.40 -22.99 26.23
N ILE A 84 4.84 -24.21 26.55
CA ILE A 84 3.94 -25.33 26.87
C ILE A 84 4.04 -25.54 28.39
N GLY A 85 2.95 -25.25 29.10
CA GLY A 85 2.87 -25.23 30.58
C GLY A 85 2.51 -23.85 31.12
N ASP A 86 2.14 -23.77 32.39
CA ASP A 86 1.83 -22.50 33.07
C ASP A 86 3.10 -21.96 33.76
N PRO A 87 3.72 -20.88 33.25
CA PRO A 87 4.92 -20.31 33.86
C PRO A 87 4.67 -19.69 35.25
N ASP A 88 3.41 -19.46 35.64
CA ASP A 88 3.02 -18.85 36.90
C ASP A 88 2.38 -19.85 37.90
N ASP A 89 2.38 -21.17 37.61
CA ASP A 89 1.77 -22.19 38.49
C ASP A 89 2.58 -22.40 39.79
N PRO A 90 2.00 -22.13 40.97
CA PRO A 90 2.66 -22.33 42.27
C PRO A 90 2.95 -23.80 42.61
N SER A 91 2.42 -24.76 41.83
CA SER A 91 2.63 -26.20 42.00
C SER A 91 3.98 -26.70 41.46
N GLY A 92 4.74 -25.83 40.76
CA GLY A 92 6.08 -26.16 40.25
C GLY A 92 6.09 -27.09 39.04
N GLY A 93 5.05 -27.07 38.21
CA GLY A 93 5.02 -27.81 36.96
C GLY A 93 6.16 -27.38 36.02
N GLU A 94 6.84 -28.34 35.38
CA GLU A 94 7.86 -28.03 34.38
C GLU A 94 7.21 -27.39 33.16
N PHE A 95 7.68 -26.21 32.74
CA PHE A 95 7.30 -25.60 31.47
C PHE A 95 8.41 -25.80 30.44
N ILE A 96 8.03 -26.12 29.21
CA ILE A 96 8.97 -26.23 28.09
C ILE A 96 8.83 -24.97 27.26
N ARG A 97 9.88 -24.16 27.22
CA ARG A 97 10.00 -23.01 26.31
C ARG A 97 10.74 -23.47 25.05
N THR A 98 10.01 -23.57 23.94
CA THR A 98 10.60 -23.83 22.64
C THR A 98 10.77 -22.51 21.90
N ILE A 99 12.01 -22.20 21.51
CA ILE A 99 12.31 -21.02 20.69
C ILE A 99 12.59 -21.53 19.27
N THR A 100 11.74 -21.14 18.33
CA THR A 100 11.92 -21.45 16.91
C THR A 100 12.23 -20.17 16.16
N TYR A 101 13.18 -20.24 15.22
CA TYR A 101 13.53 -19.13 14.33
C TYR A 101 13.09 -19.49 12.91
N SER A 102 12.38 -18.59 12.24
CA SER A 102 12.17 -18.70 10.79
C SER A 102 12.76 -17.48 10.08
N PRO A 103 13.34 -17.63 8.88
CA PRO A 103 13.78 -16.49 8.09
C PRO A 103 12.59 -15.54 7.80
N ALA A 104 12.80 -14.24 7.96
CA ALA A 104 11.77 -13.24 7.64
C ALA A 104 11.38 -13.27 6.15
N ILE A 105 12.36 -13.60 5.30
CA ILE A 105 12.19 -13.72 3.85
C ILE A 105 11.15 -14.77 3.46
N ASP A 106 10.94 -15.82 4.26
CA ASP A 106 9.94 -16.84 3.96
C ASP A 106 8.53 -16.27 4.13
N SER A 107 8.30 -15.46 5.16
CA SER A 107 7.03 -14.74 5.36
C SER A 107 6.77 -13.74 4.23
N VAL A 108 7.81 -13.00 3.82
CA VAL A 108 7.74 -12.06 2.68
C VAL A 108 7.33 -12.77 1.39
N ARG A 109 7.96 -13.92 1.09
CA ARG A 109 7.66 -14.75 -0.09
C ARG A 109 6.25 -15.30 -0.07
N VAL A 110 5.79 -15.82 1.07
CA VAL A 110 4.43 -16.35 1.24
C VAL A 110 3.38 -15.26 1.04
N LEU A 111 3.67 -14.03 1.49
CA LEU A 111 2.79 -12.87 1.34
C LEU A 111 2.87 -12.21 -0.04
N GLY A 112 3.77 -12.67 -0.91
CA GLY A 112 3.98 -12.12 -2.25
C GLY A 112 4.48 -10.68 -2.25
N LEU A 113 5.15 -10.25 -1.18
CA LEU A 113 5.64 -8.88 -1.05
C LEU A 113 6.87 -8.68 -1.93
N ASN A 114 6.87 -7.58 -2.69
CA ASN A 114 8.03 -7.17 -3.48
C ASN A 114 8.88 -6.19 -2.67
N LEU A 115 10.14 -6.57 -2.40
CA LEU A 115 11.10 -5.78 -1.64
C LEU A 115 12.08 -4.97 -2.51
N ASP A 116 12.01 -5.13 -3.84
CA ASP A 116 12.92 -4.51 -4.81
C ASP A 116 12.35 -3.21 -5.43
N SER A 117 11.30 -2.64 -4.82
CA SER A 117 10.59 -1.44 -5.33
C SER A 117 11.12 -0.14 -4.72
#